data_AF-A0A9N9J417-F1
#
_entry.id   AF-A0A9N9J417-F1
#
_cell.length_a   1.000
_cell.length_b   1.000
_cell.length_c   1.000
_cell.angle_alpha   90.00
_cell.angle_beta   90.00
_cell.angle_gamma   90.00
#
_symmetry.space_group_name_H-M   'P 1'
#
loop_
_entity.id
_entity.type
_entity.pdbx_description
1 polymer ?
#
loop_
_entity_poly.entity_id
_entity_poly.type
_entity_poly.pdbx_seq_one_letter_code
_entity_poly.pdbx_strand_id
1 'polypeptide(L)'
;MRSSIVTVLLIPLTLFCWLRAYYVYKEANFSLFATENEKPLHVSPLTSGDPVLQRVNNNTLGDSPNNIFYFMQITDLHISKFQKIGGTSHFLHFLATVLSVISSPAFVLVTGDLTDAKDENLITSQQYIDEWVTYQTALQESGVLNRPGFWHDLRGNHDCFNVGSWESEQNMYKTFG
;
A
#
# COMPACT_ATOMS: atom_id res chain seq x y z
N MET A 1 -6.23 -51.97 8.38
CA MET A 1 -7.60 -51.41 8.30
C MET A 1 -7.74 -49.98 8.80
N ARG A 2 -7.16 -49.58 9.96
CA ARG A 2 -7.25 -48.18 10.46
C ARG A 2 -6.68 -47.11 9.51
N SER A 3 -5.57 -47.39 8.83
CA SER A 3 -4.92 -46.46 7.89
C SER A 3 -5.82 -46.13 6.68
N SER A 4 -6.47 -47.13 6.09
CA SER A 4 -7.34 -46.93 4.91
C SER A 4 -8.57 -46.07 5.20
N ILE A 5 -9.12 -46.12 6.41
CA ILE A 5 -10.28 -45.30 6.81
C ILE A 5 -9.87 -43.82 6.94
N VAL A 6 -8.69 -43.55 7.52
CA VAL A 6 -8.14 -42.20 7.62
C VAL A 6 -7.88 -41.62 6.24
N THR A 7 -7.28 -42.39 5.32
CA THR A 7 -7.06 -41.95 3.95
C THR A 7 -8.36 -41.63 3.21
N VAL A 8 -9.40 -42.46 3.37
CA VAL A 8 -10.71 -42.22 2.73
C VAL A 8 -11.40 -40.97 3.30
N LEU A 9 -11.22 -40.66 4.60
CA LEU A 9 -11.75 -39.44 5.21
C LEU A 9 -10.96 -38.17 4.84
N LEU A 10 -9.67 -38.30 4.50
CA LEU A 10 -8.85 -37.16 4.09
C LEU A 10 -9.18 -36.67 2.67
N ILE A 11 -9.63 -37.54 1.77
CA ILE A 11 -10.00 -37.18 0.39
C ILE A 11 -11.11 -36.11 0.32
N PRO A 12 -12.27 -36.24 1.00
CA PRO A 12 -13.30 -35.21 0.96
C PRO A 12 -12.85 -33.91 1.65
N LEU A 13 -12.03 -34.01 2.71
CA LEU A 13 -11.48 -32.83 3.37
C LEU A 13 -10.52 -32.06 2.46
N THR A 14 -9.61 -32.76 1.78
CA THR A 14 -8.69 -32.13 0.82
C THR A 14 -9.45 -31.55 -0.36
N LEU A 15 -10.47 -32.24 -0.88
CA LEU A 15 -11.33 -31.70 -1.93
C LEU A 15 -12.08 -30.44 -1.49
N PHE A 16 -12.62 -30.42 -0.28
CA PHE A 16 -13.28 -29.23 0.28
C PHE A 16 -12.30 -28.05 0.42
N CYS A 17 -11.11 -28.29 0.98
CA CYS A 17 -10.07 -27.27 1.08
C CYS A 17 -9.67 -26.73 -0.29
N TRP A 18 -9.55 -27.61 -1.29
CA TRP A 18 -9.20 -27.23 -2.66
C TRP A 18 -10.31 -26.39 -3.32
N LEU A 19 -11.59 -26.78 -3.16
CA LEU A 19 -12.74 -26.02 -3.64
C LEU A 19 -12.84 -24.64 -2.97
N ARG A 20 -12.61 -24.56 -1.65
CA ARG A 20 -12.51 -23.28 -0.93
C ARG A 20 -11.39 -22.46 -1.53
N ALA A 21 -10.18 -23.00 -1.64
CA ALA A 21 -9.02 -22.27 -2.16
C ALA A 21 -9.27 -21.75 -3.58
N TYR A 22 -9.88 -22.56 -4.45
CA TYR A 22 -10.30 -22.15 -5.78
C TYR A 22 -11.36 -21.03 -5.77
N TYR A 23 -12.30 -21.07 -4.82
CA TYR A 23 -13.30 -20.02 -4.67
C TYR A 23 -12.67 -18.66 -4.30
N VAL A 24 -11.83 -18.59 -3.24
CA VAL A 24 -11.11 -17.33 -2.93
C VAL A 24 -10.12 -16.95 -4.01
N TYR A 25 -9.47 -17.94 -4.63
CA TYR A 25 -8.99 -17.95 -6.02
C TYR A 25 -9.67 -16.92 -6.91
N LYS A 26 -10.86 -17.33 -7.34
CA LYS A 26 -11.69 -16.60 -8.29
C LYS A 26 -12.14 -15.27 -7.74
N GLU A 27 -12.61 -15.19 -6.50
CA GLU A 27 -13.09 -13.93 -5.91
C GLU A 27 -11.98 -12.85 -5.86
N ALA A 28 -10.78 -13.22 -5.40
CA ALA A 28 -9.66 -12.28 -5.30
C ALA A 28 -9.21 -11.76 -6.67
N ASN A 29 -9.29 -12.59 -7.71
CA ASN A 29 -8.84 -12.23 -9.06
C ASN A 29 -9.97 -11.79 -10.00
N PHE A 30 -11.25 -11.90 -9.58
CA PHE A 30 -12.40 -11.59 -10.44
C PHE A 30 -12.34 -10.15 -10.94
N SER A 31 -11.88 -9.23 -10.08
CA SER A 31 -11.70 -7.81 -10.43
C SER A 31 -10.50 -7.54 -11.36
N LEU A 32 -9.50 -8.42 -11.42
CA LEU A 32 -8.37 -8.30 -12.36
C LEU A 32 -8.76 -8.72 -13.79
N PHE A 33 -9.79 -9.56 -13.92
CA PHE A 33 -10.33 -9.99 -15.21
C PHE A 33 -11.52 -9.12 -15.65
N ALA A 34 -11.57 -7.86 -15.19
CA ALA A 34 -12.55 -6.90 -15.65
C ALA A 34 -12.59 -6.88 -17.19
N THR A 35 -13.82 -7.00 -17.70
CA THR A 35 -14.18 -7.17 -19.11
C THR A 35 -13.48 -6.18 -20.02
N GLU A 36 -13.13 -6.60 -21.25
CA GLU A 36 -12.55 -5.84 -22.39
C GLU A 36 -13.27 -4.52 -22.76
N ASN A 37 -14.30 -4.10 -22.02
CA ASN A 37 -14.99 -2.82 -22.13
C ASN A 37 -14.45 -1.74 -21.18
N GLU A 38 -13.25 -1.91 -20.63
CA GLU A 38 -12.59 -0.81 -19.92
C GLU A 38 -12.34 0.35 -20.89
N LYS A 39 -12.87 1.52 -20.53
CA LYS A 39 -12.60 2.78 -21.20
C LYS A 39 -11.08 2.91 -21.42
N PRO A 40 -10.64 3.52 -22.54
CA PRO A 40 -9.23 3.61 -22.86
C PRO A 40 -8.45 4.13 -21.67
N LEU A 41 -7.26 3.54 -21.47
CA LEU A 41 -6.19 4.00 -20.56
C LEU A 41 -6.31 5.50 -20.35
N HIS A 42 -6.46 5.90 -19.09
CA HIS A 42 -6.75 7.26 -18.64
C HIS A 42 -6.07 8.27 -19.56
N VAL A 43 -6.85 8.90 -20.45
CA VAL A 43 -6.34 10.00 -21.27
C VAL A 43 -5.92 11.06 -20.27
N SER A 44 -4.67 11.54 -20.39
CA SER A 44 -4.18 12.57 -19.49
C SER A 44 -5.19 13.71 -19.46
N PRO A 45 -5.71 14.11 -18.30
CA PRO A 45 -6.71 15.18 -18.21
C PRO A 45 -6.14 16.53 -18.64
N LEU A 46 -4.81 16.62 -18.77
CA LEU A 46 -4.07 17.80 -19.15
C LEU A 46 -4.20 18.03 -20.67
N THR A 47 -4.73 19.20 -21.03
CA THR A 47 -4.80 19.67 -22.43
C THR A 47 -3.58 20.51 -22.76
N SER A 48 -3.25 20.75 -24.04
CA SER A 48 -2.06 21.52 -24.43
C SER A 48 -1.98 22.95 -23.87
N GLY A 49 -3.11 23.51 -23.38
CA GLY A 49 -3.18 24.78 -22.67
C GLY A 49 -2.97 24.69 -21.16
N ASP A 50 -2.80 23.49 -20.62
CA ASP A 50 -2.64 23.27 -19.18
C ASP A 50 -1.26 23.79 -18.71
N PRO A 51 -1.19 24.63 -17.66
CA PRO A 51 0.08 25.21 -17.19
C PRO A 51 1.16 24.17 -16.89
N VAL A 52 0.75 22.96 -16.48
CA VAL A 52 1.67 21.84 -16.22
C VAL A 52 2.37 21.40 -17.50
N LEU A 53 1.64 21.25 -18.61
CA LEU A 53 2.20 20.84 -19.90
C LEU A 53 3.01 21.96 -20.56
N GLN A 54 2.59 23.22 -20.44
CA GLN A 54 3.39 24.36 -20.89
C GLN A 54 4.73 24.48 -20.15
N ARG A 55 4.74 24.19 -18.84
CA ARG A 55 5.98 24.18 -18.04
C ARG A 55 6.95 23.09 -18.50
N VAL A 56 6.44 21.93 -18.92
CA VAL A 56 7.27 20.83 -19.46
C VAL A 56 7.82 21.19 -20.85
N ASN A 57 6.99 21.78 -21.73
CA ASN A 57 7.40 22.11 -23.10
C ASN A 57 8.50 23.18 -23.20
N ASN A 58 8.62 24.05 -22.20
CA ASN A 58 9.67 25.08 -22.13
C ASN A 58 10.93 24.61 -21.39
N ASN A 59 10.91 23.40 -20.81
CA ASN A 59 12.06 22.82 -20.13
C ASN A 59 12.79 21.87 -21.08
N THR A 60 13.93 22.30 -21.62
CA THR A 60 14.86 21.41 -22.31
C THR A 60 15.69 20.63 -21.30
N LEU A 61 15.71 19.30 -21.39
CA LEU A 61 16.66 18.49 -20.65
C LEU A 61 18.09 18.91 -21.03
N GLY A 62 18.91 19.24 -20.03
CA GLY A 62 20.29 19.66 -20.20
C GLY A 62 21.14 19.23 -19.01
N ASP A 63 22.44 19.47 -19.09
CA ASP A 63 23.44 19.15 -18.08
C ASP A 63 23.68 20.29 -17.06
N SER A 64 22.94 21.40 -17.21
CA SER A 64 22.97 22.52 -16.27
C SER A 64 22.43 22.11 -14.89
N PRO A 65 23.02 22.62 -13.79
CA PRO A 65 22.51 22.38 -12.44
C PRO A 65 21.19 23.11 -12.13
N ASN A 66 20.64 23.86 -13.09
CA ASN A 66 19.39 24.59 -12.94
C ASN A 66 18.18 23.64 -12.99
N ASN A 67 17.12 23.96 -12.23
CA ASN A 67 15.86 23.20 -12.19
C ASN A 67 16.01 21.72 -11.74
N ILE A 68 17.04 21.39 -10.97
CA ILE A 68 17.12 20.09 -10.29
C ILE A 68 16.10 20.08 -9.13
N PHE A 69 15.31 19.03 -9.07
CA PHE A 69 14.54 18.68 -7.87
C PHE A 69 14.87 17.25 -7.47
N TYR A 70 14.65 16.95 -6.19
CA TYR A 70 14.68 15.60 -5.67
C TYR A 70 13.44 15.38 -4.82
N PHE A 71 13.06 14.12 -4.71
CA PHE A 71 12.00 13.64 -3.86
C PHE A 71 12.53 12.45 -3.07
N MET A 72 11.81 12.08 -2.02
CA MET A 72 12.17 10.91 -1.22
C MET A 72 11.24 9.76 -1.56
N GLN A 73 11.80 8.56 -1.75
CA GLN A 73 11.02 7.34 -1.83
C GLN A 73 11.31 6.49 -0.59
N ILE A 74 10.25 6.12 0.12
CA ILE A 74 10.31 5.19 1.26
C ILE A 74 9.32 4.04 1.01
N THR A 75 9.52 2.90 1.66
CA THR A 75 8.72 1.69 1.44
C THR A 75 8.77 0.81 2.68
N ASP A 76 7.89 -0.20 2.75
CA ASP A 76 7.98 -1.29 3.72
C ASP A 76 8.03 -0.77 5.16
N LEU A 77 7.07 0.11 5.50
CA LEU A 77 6.98 0.69 6.83
C LEU A 77 6.66 -0.36 7.88
N HIS A 78 5.84 -1.35 7.53
CA HIS A 78 5.42 -2.47 8.39
C HIS A 78 5.07 -2.01 9.81
N ILE A 79 4.12 -1.07 9.92
CA ILE A 79 3.62 -0.62 11.21
C ILE A 79 2.84 -1.76 11.85
N SER A 80 3.32 -2.22 13.00
CA SER A 80 2.81 -3.42 13.63
C SER A 80 2.21 -3.12 15.00
N LYS A 81 1.03 -3.67 15.26
CA LYS A 81 0.40 -3.65 16.59
C LYS A 81 1.18 -4.52 17.59
N PHE A 82 1.80 -5.59 17.10
CA PHE A 82 2.45 -6.60 17.92
C PHE A 82 3.96 -6.37 18.04
N GLN A 83 4.59 -5.83 17.00
CA GLN A 83 6.03 -5.61 16.95
C GLN A 83 6.39 -4.12 17.10
N LYS A 84 6.88 -3.74 18.28
CA LYS A 84 7.25 -2.34 18.59
C LYS A 84 8.66 -1.96 18.12
N ILE A 85 9.50 -2.95 17.83
CA ILE A 85 10.89 -2.75 17.38
C ILE A 85 10.95 -2.92 15.87
N GLY A 86 11.55 -1.95 15.16
CA GLY A 86 11.65 -1.97 13.71
C GLY A 86 10.70 -0.97 13.08
N GLY A 87 9.81 -1.44 12.19
CA GLY A 87 8.95 -0.65 11.31
C GLY A 87 8.42 0.66 11.92
N THR A 88 7.54 0.55 12.93
CA THR A 88 6.96 1.72 13.62
C THR A 88 8.03 2.65 14.20
N SER A 89 9.02 2.12 14.92
CA SER A 89 10.07 2.95 15.54
C SER A 89 10.95 3.66 14.50
N HIS A 90 11.27 2.99 13.40
CA HIS A 90 12.06 3.56 12.30
C HIS A 90 11.26 4.64 11.56
N PHE A 91 9.98 4.40 11.33
CA PHE A 91 9.09 5.37 10.70
C PHE A 91 8.94 6.64 11.54
N LEU A 92 8.73 6.50 12.86
CA LEU A 92 8.68 7.65 13.77
C LEU A 92 10.02 8.40 13.81
N HIS A 93 11.14 7.69 13.84
CA HIS A 93 12.47 8.30 13.77
C HIS A 93 12.69 9.04 12.45
N PHE A 94 12.25 8.46 11.34
CA PHE A 94 12.29 9.07 10.02
C PHE A 94 11.56 10.41 10.00
N LEU A 95 10.31 10.43 10.45
CA LEU A 95 9.48 11.64 10.50
C LEU A 95 10.09 12.71 11.42
N ALA A 96 10.55 12.32 12.60
CA ALA A 96 11.06 13.27 13.60
C ALA A 96 12.46 13.81 13.28
N THR A 97 13.30 13.03 12.60
CA THR A 97 14.73 13.33 12.46
C THR A 97 15.13 13.42 11.00
N VAL A 98 15.06 12.31 10.26
CA VAL A 98 15.64 12.19 8.91
C VAL A 98 14.99 13.17 7.93
N LEU A 99 13.67 13.29 7.96
CA LEU A 99 12.91 14.15 7.07
C LEU A 99 13.27 15.64 7.24
N SER A 100 13.67 16.06 8.44
CA SER A 100 14.11 17.43 8.72
C SER A 100 15.56 17.70 8.26
N VAL A 101 16.41 16.67 8.28
CA VAL A 101 17.84 16.77 7.90
C VAL A 101 17.99 16.85 6.38
N ILE A 102 17.21 16.05 5.65
CA ILE A 102 17.18 16.12 4.19
C ILE A 102 16.43 17.40 3.83
N SER A 103 17.20 18.41 3.41
CA SER A 103 16.66 19.73 3.08
C SER A 103 15.49 19.59 2.10
N SER A 104 14.33 20.18 2.44
CA SER A 104 13.10 20.30 1.63
C SER A 104 13.03 19.49 0.31
N PRO A 105 12.83 18.16 0.35
CA PRO A 105 12.48 17.41 -0.84
C PRO A 105 11.17 17.95 -1.43
N ALA A 106 10.95 17.77 -2.72
CA ALA A 106 9.72 18.23 -3.38
C ALA A 106 8.48 17.54 -2.80
N PHE A 107 8.58 16.23 -2.56
CA PHE A 107 7.57 15.39 -1.93
C PHE A 107 8.22 14.09 -1.41
N VAL A 108 7.44 13.31 -0.67
CA VAL A 108 7.74 11.96 -0.23
C VAL A 108 6.74 11.01 -0.88
N LEU A 109 7.25 9.96 -1.52
CA LEU A 109 6.49 8.86 -2.11
C LEU A 109 6.69 7.61 -1.24
N VAL A 110 5.62 7.12 -0.64
CA VAL A 110 5.61 5.89 0.16
C VAL A 110 5.10 4.76 -0.72
N THR A 111 5.93 3.77 -1.02
CA THR A 111 5.58 2.72 -1.99
C THR A 111 4.92 1.48 -1.38
N GLY A 112 4.20 1.67 -0.28
CA GLY A 112 3.32 0.66 0.31
C GLY A 112 3.93 -0.15 1.45
N ASP A 113 3.17 -1.18 1.84
CA ASP A 113 3.36 -1.97 3.04
C ASP A 113 3.44 -1.05 4.27
N LEU A 114 2.41 -0.20 4.37
CA LEU A 114 2.24 0.77 5.44
C LEU A 114 2.02 0.04 6.77
N THR A 115 1.19 -1.00 6.72
CA THR A 115 0.87 -1.87 7.85
C THR A 115 1.60 -3.20 7.78
N ASP A 116 1.86 -3.83 8.93
CA ASP A 116 2.42 -5.18 9.00
C ASP A 116 1.32 -6.22 8.75
N ALA A 117 0.10 -5.99 9.26
CA ALA A 117 -1.07 -6.84 9.04
C ALA A 117 -0.85 -8.33 9.39
N LYS A 118 0.14 -8.63 10.24
CA LYS A 118 0.43 -9.96 10.81
C LYS A 118 -0.15 -10.08 12.21
N ASP A 119 -0.54 -11.28 12.60
CA ASP A 119 -0.86 -11.56 14.00
C ASP A 119 0.43 -11.67 14.85
N GLU A 120 0.26 -11.72 16.18
CA GLU A 120 1.35 -11.80 17.16
C GLU A 120 2.33 -12.95 16.88
N ASN A 121 1.85 -14.05 16.31
CA ASN A 121 2.65 -15.24 16.02
C ASN A 121 3.19 -15.28 14.57
N LEU A 122 2.88 -14.27 13.75
CA LEU A 122 3.24 -14.18 12.32
C LEU A 122 2.69 -15.32 11.46
N ILE A 123 1.59 -15.94 11.87
CA ILE A 123 0.95 -17.08 11.21
C ILE A 123 -0.17 -16.61 10.30
N THR A 124 -1.03 -15.71 10.81
CA THR A 124 -2.20 -15.23 10.08
C THR A 124 -2.02 -13.78 9.66
N SER A 125 -2.91 -13.30 8.79
CA SER A 125 -2.84 -11.93 8.30
C SER A 125 -4.23 -11.34 8.14
N GLN A 126 -4.39 -10.12 8.62
CA GLN A 126 -5.62 -9.34 8.56
C GLN A 126 -5.33 -7.86 8.82
N GLN A 127 -6.28 -6.99 8.48
CA GLN A 127 -6.16 -5.57 8.79
C GLN A 127 -6.44 -5.30 10.28
N TYR A 128 -5.53 -4.59 10.94
CA TYR A 128 -5.69 -4.13 12.31
C TYR A 128 -5.86 -2.62 12.35
N ILE A 129 -7.01 -2.15 12.83
CA ILE A 129 -7.33 -0.72 12.90
C ILE A 129 -6.27 0.08 13.67
N ASP A 130 -5.67 -0.52 14.70
CA ASP A 130 -4.63 0.13 15.52
C ASP A 130 -3.38 0.48 14.70
N GLU A 131 -3.02 -0.33 13.70
CA GLU A 131 -1.86 -0.06 12.82
C GLU A 131 -2.12 1.14 11.92
N TRP A 132 -3.32 1.19 11.32
CA TRP A 132 -3.77 2.29 10.48
C TRP A 132 -3.92 3.61 11.26
N VAL A 133 -4.50 3.55 12.46
CA VAL A 133 -4.60 4.72 13.34
C VAL A 133 -3.20 5.18 13.76
N THR A 134 -2.28 4.27 14.05
CA THR A 134 -0.89 4.62 14.39
C THR A 134 -0.21 5.34 13.22
N TYR A 135 -0.36 4.80 12.00
CA TYR A 135 0.16 5.42 10.78
C TYR A 135 -0.37 6.85 10.57
N GLN A 136 -1.70 7.01 10.55
CA GLN A 136 -2.33 8.29 10.31
C GLN A 136 -2.01 9.31 11.41
N THR A 137 -1.97 8.89 12.67
CA THR A 137 -1.60 9.76 13.80
C THR A 137 -0.16 10.25 13.65
N ALA A 138 0.79 9.39 13.28
CA ALA A 138 2.18 9.78 13.07
C ALA A 138 2.32 10.84 11.95
N LEU A 139 1.57 10.70 10.85
CA LEU A 139 1.54 11.70 9.78
C LEU A 139 0.93 13.04 10.23
N GLN A 140 -0.15 12.98 11.01
CA GLN A 140 -0.80 14.18 11.55
C GLN A 140 0.12 14.92 12.53
N GLU A 141 0.71 14.21 13.49
CA GLU A 141 1.58 14.78 14.53
C GLU A 141 2.90 15.32 13.96
N SER A 142 3.46 14.67 12.94
CA SER A 142 4.66 15.17 12.24
C SER A 142 4.38 16.42 11.39
N GLY A 143 3.12 16.73 11.11
CA GLY A 143 2.72 17.89 10.32
C GLY A 143 3.00 17.77 8.82
N VAL A 144 3.40 16.59 8.33
CA VAL A 144 3.64 16.39 6.89
C VAL A 144 2.38 16.59 6.06
N LEU A 145 1.20 16.28 6.64
CA LEU A 145 -0.09 16.50 6.01
C LEU A 145 -0.49 17.97 5.92
N ASN A 146 0.15 18.86 6.68
CA ASN A 146 -0.07 20.30 6.59
C ASN A 146 0.60 20.92 5.34
N ARG A 147 1.34 20.13 4.56
CA ARG A 147 2.03 20.53 3.34
C ARG A 147 1.29 19.91 2.14
N PRO A 148 0.42 20.67 1.44
CA PRO A 148 -0.38 20.13 0.35
C PRO A 148 0.51 19.51 -0.75
N GLY A 149 0.21 18.26 -1.12
CA GLY A 149 0.97 17.54 -2.16
C GLY A 149 2.39 17.13 -1.76
N PHE A 150 2.70 17.08 -0.47
CA PHE A 150 4.02 16.67 0.02
C PHE A 150 4.12 15.17 0.31
N TRP A 151 3.02 14.50 0.66
CA TRP A 151 3.00 13.09 1.04
C TRP A 151 2.10 12.30 0.09
N HIS A 152 2.62 11.21 -0.46
CA HIS A 152 1.92 10.39 -1.43
C HIS A 152 2.08 8.90 -1.12
N ASP A 153 0.96 8.23 -0.84
CA ASP A 153 0.93 6.81 -0.56
C ASP A 153 0.59 6.01 -1.81
N LEU A 154 1.31 4.90 -1.99
CA LEU A 154 0.92 3.80 -2.84
C LEU A 154 0.60 2.59 -1.96
N ARG A 155 -0.28 1.74 -2.47
CA ARG A 155 -0.76 0.57 -1.75
C ARG A 155 0.22 -0.61 -1.90
N GLY A 156 0.61 -1.22 -0.79
CA GLY A 156 1.36 -2.48 -0.77
C GLY A 156 0.47 -3.71 -0.62
N ASN A 157 1.07 -4.89 -0.60
CA ASN A 157 0.32 -6.13 -0.44
C ASN A 157 -0.13 -6.38 1.01
N HIS A 158 0.63 -5.93 2.01
CA HIS A 158 0.23 -6.05 3.42
C HIS A 158 -1.02 -5.21 3.72
N ASP A 159 -1.15 -4.07 3.04
CA ASP A 159 -2.30 -3.17 3.08
C ASP A 159 -3.58 -3.77 2.44
N CYS A 160 -3.49 -5.00 1.94
CA CYS A 160 -4.56 -5.75 1.28
C CYS A 160 -4.90 -7.07 1.98
N PHE A 161 -4.17 -7.47 3.03
CA PHE A 161 -4.42 -8.77 3.65
C PHE A 161 -5.81 -8.86 4.27
N ASN A 162 -6.52 -9.95 3.94
CA ASN A 162 -7.90 -10.21 4.35
C ASN A 162 -8.92 -9.14 3.91
N VAL A 163 -8.65 -8.45 2.79
CA VAL A 163 -9.58 -7.51 2.15
C VAL A 163 -10.29 -8.22 0.99
N GLY A 164 -11.61 -8.36 1.08
CA GLY A 164 -12.39 -9.13 0.11
C GLY A 164 -12.69 -8.40 -1.21
N SER A 165 -12.67 -7.06 -1.22
CA SER A 165 -12.91 -6.23 -2.40
C SER A 165 -12.50 -4.77 -2.14
N TRP A 166 -12.50 -3.93 -3.19
CA TRP A 166 -12.21 -2.50 -3.06
C TRP A 166 -13.23 -1.73 -2.20
N GLU A 167 -14.47 -2.20 -2.15
CA GLU A 167 -15.56 -1.58 -1.36
C GLU A 167 -15.76 -2.23 0.01
N SER A 168 -14.94 -3.22 0.35
CA SER A 168 -14.96 -3.90 1.64
C SER A 168 -14.71 -2.92 2.78
N GLU A 169 -15.46 -3.03 3.88
CA GLU A 169 -15.21 -2.25 5.10
C GLU A 169 -13.84 -2.57 5.71
N GLN A 170 -13.29 -3.76 5.41
CA GLN A 170 -11.94 -4.15 5.78
C GLN A 170 -10.87 -3.45 4.93
N ASN A 171 -11.24 -2.76 3.84
CA ASN A 171 -10.32 -1.96 3.03
C ASN A 171 -9.95 -0.64 3.75
N MET A 172 -9.12 -0.74 4.79
CA MET A 172 -8.70 0.40 5.59
C MET A 172 -7.84 1.39 4.80
N TYR A 173 -7.09 0.94 3.78
CA TYR A 173 -6.32 1.82 2.89
C TYR A 173 -7.20 2.93 2.28
N LYS A 174 -8.44 2.63 1.88
CA LYS A 174 -9.39 3.64 1.34
C LYS A 174 -9.67 4.81 2.30
N THR A 175 -9.53 4.57 3.59
CA THR A 175 -9.86 5.53 4.65
C THR A 175 -8.63 6.22 5.22
N PHE A 176 -7.50 5.51 5.31
CA PHE A 176 -6.31 5.95 6.03
C PHE A 176 -5.09 6.23 5.14
N GLY A 177 -5.02 5.68 3.94
CA GLY A 177 -3.94 5.90 2.96
C GLY A 177 -4.33 6.84 1.83
#